data_AF-A0A3B8LMH1-F1
#
_entry.id   AF-A0A3B8LMH1-F1
#
_cell.length_a   1.000
_cell.length_b   1.000
_cell.length_c   1.000
_cell.angle_alpha   90.00
_cell.angle_beta   90.00
_cell.angle_gamma   90.00
#
_symmetry.space_group_name_H-M   'P 1'
#
loop_
_entity.id
_entity.type
_entity.pdbx_description
1 polymer ?
#
loop_
_entity_poly.entity_id
_entity_poly.type
_entity_poly.pdbx_seq_one_letter_code
_entity_poly.pdbx_strand_id
1 'polypeptide(L)'
;MRHLMFHSARDKKSALETLWSSRGDTEEAFEDLLRALRSEQIEKRRHAARLLGRLGDPQAIPPLIEALQDPNDRVRGEVARSLGDLQPSTKSVIEVLNSSLRDRSAWVRQCAAYALGQLGEQALPALASLRKAIRDPKIRVSTMAAEALGQIRSPESVQILIQALQFGVHALKKSAAIALGQLNIHAQPAIPHLIEHLDYSASMTFWVDIAHSLLRIGLNDKDKQEACHKLLQFFDEDSTHFDEGIQLSWVREHAVDALGYLGTEDAIPPLLSLIQPLQQEGPLHEKVLRALRRLGPIATPAIPLLTSQHNHPWLEKDISQTLASIGEDALPSLQVFLSSNNIAKQKFALRVLSQMTHVELDIEQFIIPYLAFPALHVRALEALMRHGTTGCEAHLTPFFQHEDPTLQWMAIRAQGRWKTPPALHITLLKQAQWHPQERIRLEAHLTLQKLNIPHTLDTKLTLTLLDRCTQQLLQNEHHLQEVVDDMLCVAQQLPTSIEHWILSHTEEFQHESMLHKLERRWNRIDGILRSPPSDLPTTLLPSLQQIVHAIRQTQDRILHKQLLDRWQDDLEQPLFLH
;
A
#
# COMPACT_ATOMS: atom_id res chain seq x y z
N MET A 1 9.55 0.46 16.06
CA MET A 1 8.43 -0.13 15.29
C MET A 1 8.84 -0.65 13.90
N ARG A 2 9.46 0.13 13.00
CA ARG A 2 9.76 -0.31 11.60
C ARG A 2 10.57 -1.60 11.38
N HIS A 3 11.18 -2.21 12.40
CA HIS A 3 12.10 -3.35 12.24
C HIS A 3 11.50 -4.77 12.39
N LEU A 4 10.19 -4.90 12.67
CA LEU A 4 9.54 -6.18 13.03
C LEU A 4 8.25 -6.49 12.25
N MET A 5 7.98 -5.80 11.14
CA MET A 5 6.72 -5.92 10.37
C MET A 5 6.92 -6.26 8.88
N PHE A 6 8.12 -6.68 8.46
CA PHE A 6 8.44 -7.05 7.08
C PHE A 6 9.03 -8.46 7.01
N HIS A 7 8.27 -9.47 7.43
CA HIS A 7 8.73 -10.86 7.56
C HIS A 7 7.79 -11.82 6.80
N SER A 8 7.99 -11.91 5.48
CA SER A 8 7.53 -13.05 4.66
C SER A 8 8.38 -13.17 3.40
N ALA A 9 8.12 -12.37 2.37
CA ALA A 9 8.77 -12.46 1.06
C ALA A 9 10.30 -12.26 1.10
N ARG A 10 10.78 -11.15 1.70
CA ARG A 10 12.22 -10.84 1.80
C ARG A 10 13.00 -11.85 2.67
N ASP A 11 12.36 -12.32 3.73
CA ASP A 11 12.96 -13.26 4.68
C ASP A 11 13.00 -14.69 4.14
N LYS A 12 11.96 -15.12 3.43
CA LYS A 12 11.95 -16.39 2.67
C LYS A 12 12.92 -16.35 1.49
N LYS A 13 13.04 -15.21 0.78
CA LYS A 13 14.09 -15.00 -0.24
C LYS A 13 15.49 -15.13 0.37
N SER A 14 15.76 -14.47 1.50
CA SER A 14 17.05 -14.58 2.20
C SER A 14 17.35 -15.99 2.72
N ALA A 15 16.34 -16.73 3.18
CA ALA A 15 16.51 -18.14 3.55
C ALA A 15 16.85 -19.00 2.31
N LEU A 16 16.10 -18.86 1.22
CA LEU A 16 16.34 -19.57 -0.03
C LEU A 16 17.69 -19.18 -0.69
N GLU A 17 18.11 -17.91 -0.62
CA GLU A 17 19.43 -17.45 -1.05
C GLU A 17 20.56 -18.10 -0.23
N THR A 18 20.32 -18.34 1.06
CA THR A 18 21.28 -19.06 1.92
C THR A 18 21.39 -20.53 1.52
N LEU A 19 20.27 -21.19 1.18
CA LEU A 19 20.23 -22.58 0.72
C LEU A 19 20.79 -22.75 -0.71
N TRP A 20 20.43 -21.88 -1.65
CA TRP A 20 20.98 -21.85 -3.02
C TRP A 20 22.50 -21.62 -3.01
N SER A 21 23.04 -20.96 -1.98
CA SER A 21 24.49 -20.80 -1.79
C SER A 21 25.19 -22.05 -1.25
N SER A 22 24.46 -23.07 -0.77
CA SER A 22 25.01 -24.22 -0.03
C SER A 22 24.87 -25.58 -0.73
N ARG A 23 24.74 -25.58 -2.06
CA ARG A 23 24.47 -26.70 -3.01
C ARG A 23 23.03 -26.75 -3.50
N GLY A 24 22.85 -27.34 -4.68
CA GLY A 24 21.69 -27.11 -5.55
C GLY A 24 20.42 -27.90 -5.25
N ASP A 25 20.31 -28.57 -4.09
CA ASP A 25 19.18 -29.43 -3.77
C ASP A 25 18.47 -28.99 -2.48
N THR A 26 17.16 -28.75 -2.57
CA THR A 26 16.39 -28.10 -1.49
C THR A 26 16.01 -29.06 -0.38
N GLU A 27 15.91 -30.37 -0.65
CA GLU A 27 15.56 -31.38 0.36
C GLU A 27 16.77 -31.71 1.25
N GLU A 28 17.96 -31.94 0.66
CA GLU A 28 19.21 -32.14 1.43
C GLU A 28 19.48 -30.96 2.36
N ALA A 29 19.29 -29.72 1.85
CA ALA A 29 19.51 -28.50 2.61
C ALA A 29 18.45 -28.26 3.71
N PHE A 30 17.22 -28.78 3.58
CA PHE A 30 16.22 -28.78 4.64
C PHE A 30 16.58 -29.80 5.75
N GLU A 31 16.98 -31.01 5.37
CA GLU A 31 17.48 -32.03 6.30
C GLU A 31 18.75 -31.57 7.05
N ASP A 32 19.62 -30.79 6.39
CA ASP A 32 20.78 -30.15 7.04
C ASP A 32 20.33 -29.20 8.17
N LEU A 33 19.24 -28.46 7.99
CA LEU A 33 18.67 -27.59 9.03
C LEU A 33 18.01 -28.40 10.16
N LEU A 34 17.29 -29.48 9.84
CA LEU A 34 16.74 -30.38 10.87
C LEU A 34 17.84 -31.02 11.71
N ARG A 35 18.95 -31.46 11.08
CA ARG A 35 20.13 -31.96 11.79
C ARG A 35 20.86 -30.84 12.56
N ALA A 36 20.91 -29.62 12.05
CA ALA A 36 21.49 -28.47 12.74
C ALA A 36 20.73 -28.03 14.01
N LEU A 37 19.42 -28.32 14.13
CA LEU A 37 18.68 -28.17 15.40
C LEU A 37 19.26 -28.99 16.55
N ARG A 38 20.03 -30.05 16.27
CA ARG A 38 20.65 -30.91 17.29
C ARG A 38 22.17 -30.67 17.45
N SER A 39 22.71 -29.60 16.86
CA SER A 39 24.14 -29.24 16.95
C SER A 39 24.54 -28.77 18.35
N GLU A 40 25.74 -29.14 18.82
CA GLU A 40 26.29 -28.64 20.10
C GLU A 40 26.36 -27.09 20.16
N GLN A 41 26.58 -26.45 19.01
CA GLN A 41 26.73 -25.01 18.89
C GLN A 41 25.36 -24.29 18.98
N ILE A 42 25.13 -23.60 20.10
CA ILE A 42 23.90 -22.84 20.41
C ILE A 42 23.45 -21.95 19.24
N GLU A 43 24.38 -21.20 18.64
CA GLU A 43 24.06 -20.28 17.55
C GLU A 43 23.72 -21.01 16.23
N LYS A 44 24.22 -22.23 16.00
CA LYS A 44 23.76 -23.08 14.87
C LYS A 44 22.32 -23.56 15.09
N ARG A 45 21.98 -24.06 16.29
CA ARG A 45 20.60 -24.46 16.63
C ARG A 45 19.62 -23.29 16.48
N ARG A 46 20.00 -22.11 16.99
CA ARG A 46 19.21 -20.88 16.86
C ARG A 46 19.04 -20.44 15.40
N HIS A 47 20.09 -20.52 14.59
CA HIS A 47 20.02 -20.16 13.17
C HIS A 47 19.14 -21.14 12.39
N ALA A 48 19.29 -22.45 12.65
CA ALA A 48 18.46 -23.50 12.05
C ALA A 48 16.97 -23.29 12.37
N ALA A 49 16.62 -23.07 13.65
CA ALA A 49 15.26 -22.78 14.07
C ALA A 49 14.64 -21.59 13.30
N ARG A 50 15.41 -20.49 13.15
CA ARG A 50 14.98 -19.30 12.39
C ARG A 50 14.76 -19.60 10.91
N LEU A 51 15.68 -20.33 10.27
CA LEU A 51 15.57 -20.65 8.85
C LEU A 51 14.36 -21.56 8.59
N LEU A 52 14.17 -22.60 9.39
CA LEU A 52 13.02 -23.50 9.30
C LEU A 52 11.68 -22.73 9.42
N GLY A 53 11.57 -21.80 10.38
CA GLY A 53 10.41 -20.90 10.49
C GLY A 53 10.17 -20.05 9.23
N ARG A 54 11.23 -19.47 8.66
CA ARG A 54 11.17 -18.61 7.45
C ARG A 54 10.89 -19.38 6.15
N LEU A 55 11.24 -20.66 6.07
CA LEU A 55 10.92 -21.51 4.92
C LEU A 55 9.41 -21.77 4.85
N GLY A 56 8.74 -21.86 6.01
CA GLY A 56 7.30 -22.05 6.08
C GLY A 56 6.84 -23.50 5.84
N ASP A 57 7.73 -24.48 6.01
CA ASP A 57 7.42 -25.90 5.77
C ASP A 57 6.82 -26.56 7.04
N PRO A 58 5.61 -27.14 6.98
CA PRO A 58 5.00 -27.84 8.11
C PRO A 58 5.80 -29.02 8.67
N GLN A 59 6.68 -29.65 7.87
CA GLN A 59 7.55 -30.75 8.34
C GLN A 59 8.51 -30.31 9.45
N ALA A 60 8.82 -29.01 9.54
CA ALA A 60 9.64 -28.47 10.62
C ALA A 60 8.93 -28.43 11.98
N ILE A 61 7.60 -28.56 12.03
CA ILE A 61 6.82 -28.34 13.26
C ILE A 61 7.19 -29.32 14.39
N PRO A 62 7.26 -30.66 14.19
CA PRO A 62 7.64 -31.56 15.28
C PRO A 62 9.08 -31.37 15.79
N PRO A 63 10.12 -31.25 14.93
CA PRO A 63 11.48 -30.91 15.38
C PRO A 63 11.58 -29.56 16.10
N LEU A 64 10.79 -28.55 15.70
CA LEU A 64 10.69 -27.29 16.43
C LEU A 64 9.99 -27.45 17.79
N ILE A 65 8.96 -28.29 17.91
CA ILE A 65 8.34 -28.60 19.21
C ILE A 65 9.35 -29.29 20.15
N GLU A 66 10.19 -30.21 19.66
CA GLU A 66 11.30 -30.77 20.45
C GLU A 66 12.28 -29.67 20.91
N ALA A 67 12.67 -28.78 20.00
CA ALA A 67 13.61 -27.69 20.27
C ALA A 67 13.09 -26.63 21.27
N LEU A 68 11.79 -26.64 21.61
CA LEU A 68 11.27 -25.86 22.75
C LEU A 68 11.74 -26.38 24.11
N GLN A 69 12.42 -27.53 24.19
CA GLN A 69 13.06 -28.01 25.42
C GLN A 69 14.57 -27.69 25.50
N ASP A 70 15.12 -26.89 24.58
CA ASP A 70 16.56 -26.57 24.57
C ASP A 70 17.03 -25.93 25.90
N PRO A 71 18.19 -26.30 26.47
CA PRO A 71 18.70 -25.67 27.68
C PRO A 71 18.90 -24.15 27.52
N ASN A 72 19.26 -23.67 26.33
CA ASN A 72 19.49 -22.26 26.01
C ASN A 72 18.21 -21.51 25.66
N ASP A 73 17.98 -20.37 26.31
CA ASP A 73 16.76 -19.59 26.16
C ASP A 73 16.69 -18.77 24.86
N ARG A 74 17.83 -18.45 24.23
CA ARG A 74 17.85 -17.86 22.89
C ARG A 74 17.35 -18.84 21.83
N VAL A 75 17.65 -20.14 21.99
CA VAL A 75 17.12 -21.20 21.12
C VAL A 75 15.62 -21.35 21.35
N ARG A 76 15.16 -21.62 22.59
CA ARG A 76 13.73 -21.73 22.90
C ARG A 76 12.90 -20.53 22.44
N GLY A 77 13.42 -19.31 22.61
CA GLY A 77 12.73 -18.09 22.18
C GLY A 77 12.66 -17.94 20.65
N GLU A 78 13.75 -18.25 19.94
CA GLU A 78 13.74 -18.23 18.47
C GLU A 78 12.82 -19.32 17.88
N VAL A 79 12.81 -20.50 18.49
CA VAL A 79 11.91 -21.62 18.13
C VAL A 79 10.45 -21.23 18.37
N ALA A 80 10.11 -20.65 19.52
CA ALA A 80 8.76 -20.16 19.80
C ALA A 80 8.32 -19.08 18.80
N ARG A 81 9.23 -18.16 18.43
CA ARG A 81 8.99 -17.15 17.39
C ARG A 81 8.75 -17.80 16.03
N SER A 82 9.57 -18.77 15.65
CA SER A 82 9.50 -19.50 14.37
C SER A 82 8.21 -20.32 14.22
N LEU A 83 7.71 -20.89 15.32
CA LEU A 83 6.39 -21.54 15.36
C LEU A 83 5.23 -20.53 15.22
N GLY A 84 5.44 -19.26 15.58
CA GLY A 84 4.53 -18.17 15.25
C GLY A 84 4.60 -17.78 13.77
N ASP A 85 5.81 -17.60 13.24
CA ASP A 85 6.06 -17.28 11.81
C ASP A 85 5.47 -18.35 10.86
N LEU A 86 5.43 -19.63 11.29
CA LEU A 86 4.83 -20.77 10.56
C LEU A 86 3.30 -20.77 10.55
N GLN A 87 2.64 -20.03 11.44
CA GLN A 87 1.19 -19.99 11.68
C GLN A 87 0.44 -21.37 11.67
N PRO A 88 0.95 -22.44 12.30
CA PRO A 88 0.34 -23.76 12.20
C PRO A 88 -0.90 -23.91 13.08
N SER A 89 -2.04 -24.27 12.49
CA SER A 89 -3.33 -24.43 13.17
C SER A 89 -3.47 -25.67 14.08
N THR A 90 -2.36 -26.23 14.55
CA THR A 90 -2.33 -27.49 15.31
C THR A 90 -2.41 -27.24 16.81
N LYS A 91 -3.39 -27.89 17.47
CA LYS A 91 -3.64 -27.81 18.92
C LYS A 91 -2.38 -28.00 19.78
N SER A 92 -1.47 -28.90 19.39
CA SER A 92 -0.21 -29.14 20.09
C SER A 92 0.72 -27.92 20.11
N VAL A 93 0.82 -27.16 19.01
CA VAL A 93 1.64 -25.93 18.98
C VAL A 93 1.06 -24.88 19.92
N ILE A 94 -0.26 -24.70 19.93
CA ILE A 94 -0.96 -23.80 20.85
C ILE A 94 -0.71 -24.21 22.31
N GLU A 95 -0.77 -25.51 22.64
CA GLU A 95 -0.53 -26.02 24.00
C GLU A 95 0.91 -25.82 24.49
N VAL A 96 1.91 -26.03 23.64
CA VAL A 96 3.31 -25.81 24.04
C VAL A 96 3.66 -24.32 24.07
N LEU A 97 3.18 -23.49 23.15
CA LEU A 97 3.35 -22.02 23.22
C LEU A 97 2.66 -21.42 24.47
N ASN A 98 1.45 -21.87 24.80
CA ASN A 98 0.72 -21.50 26.03
C ASN A 98 1.51 -21.91 27.29
N SER A 99 2.30 -22.99 27.21
CA SER A 99 3.23 -23.39 28.28
C SER A 99 4.49 -22.51 28.31
N SER A 100 5.05 -22.15 27.15
CA SER A 100 6.21 -21.23 27.01
C SER A 100 5.95 -19.81 27.53
N LEU A 101 4.68 -19.37 27.65
CA LEU A 101 4.30 -18.16 28.41
C LEU A 101 4.71 -18.21 29.90
N ARG A 102 5.22 -19.33 30.41
CA ARG A 102 5.67 -19.51 31.80
C ARG A 102 7.17 -19.82 31.91
N ASP A 103 7.93 -19.70 30.81
CA ASP A 103 9.38 -19.93 30.82
C ASP A 103 10.11 -18.95 31.75
N ARG A 104 11.20 -19.41 32.37
CA ARG A 104 12.10 -18.61 33.21
C ARG A 104 12.61 -17.33 32.52
N SER A 105 12.92 -17.38 31.22
CA SER A 105 13.42 -16.26 30.44
C SER A 105 12.28 -15.43 29.85
N ALA A 106 12.33 -14.12 30.10
CA ALA A 106 11.38 -13.17 29.56
C ALA A 106 11.45 -13.07 28.02
N TRP A 107 12.57 -13.44 27.39
CA TRP A 107 12.64 -13.51 25.93
C TRP A 107 11.73 -14.62 25.39
N VAL A 108 11.79 -15.82 25.98
CA VAL A 108 10.93 -16.95 25.60
C VAL A 108 9.46 -16.61 25.82
N ARG A 109 9.11 -15.98 26.95
CA ARG A 109 7.72 -15.53 27.21
C ARG A 109 7.25 -14.46 26.23
N GLN A 110 8.11 -13.52 25.82
CA GLN A 110 7.81 -12.53 24.78
C GLN A 110 7.55 -13.22 23.43
N CYS A 111 8.41 -14.14 23.01
CA CYS A 111 8.26 -14.87 21.75
C CYS A 111 7.02 -15.77 21.73
N ALA A 112 6.69 -16.40 22.86
CA ALA A 112 5.46 -17.19 23.01
C ALA A 112 4.19 -16.32 22.91
N ALA A 113 4.18 -15.13 23.53
CA ALA A 113 3.08 -14.18 23.38
C ALA A 113 2.93 -13.71 21.93
N TYR A 114 4.03 -13.35 21.27
CA TYR A 114 4.04 -12.99 19.84
C TYR A 114 3.44 -14.10 18.97
N ALA A 115 3.92 -15.33 19.13
CA ALA A 115 3.50 -16.47 18.32
C ALA A 115 2.01 -16.81 18.50
N LEU A 116 1.49 -16.74 19.73
CA LEU A 116 0.07 -16.90 20.01
C LEU A 116 -0.77 -15.78 19.38
N GLY A 117 -0.25 -14.55 19.31
CA GLY A 117 -0.87 -13.46 18.56
C GLY A 117 -0.94 -13.74 17.05
N GLN A 118 0.16 -14.25 16.45
CA GLN A 118 0.19 -14.60 15.02
C GLN A 118 -0.77 -15.74 14.63
N LEU A 119 -1.17 -16.59 15.58
CA LEU A 119 -2.21 -17.62 15.38
C LEU A 119 -3.66 -17.07 15.46
N GLY A 120 -3.83 -15.81 15.88
CA GLY A 120 -5.14 -15.15 15.97
C GLY A 120 -6.16 -15.94 16.78
N GLU A 121 -7.41 -15.99 16.32
CA GLU A 121 -8.53 -16.67 16.97
C GLU A 121 -8.26 -18.16 17.31
N GLN A 122 -7.30 -18.81 16.65
CA GLN A 122 -6.91 -20.20 16.96
C GLN A 122 -6.25 -20.32 18.34
N ALA A 123 -5.63 -19.24 18.85
CA ALA A 123 -5.01 -19.17 20.17
C ALA A 123 -5.98 -18.82 21.32
N LEU A 124 -7.31 -18.86 21.11
CA LEU A 124 -8.33 -18.74 22.16
C LEU A 124 -8.03 -19.59 23.43
N PRO A 125 -7.53 -20.84 23.36
CA PRO A 125 -7.15 -21.62 24.56
C PRO A 125 -6.04 -21.00 25.43
N ALA A 126 -5.29 -20.03 24.91
CA ALA A 126 -4.20 -19.37 25.63
C ALA A 126 -4.61 -18.07 26.34
N LEU A 127 -5.83 -17.55 26.13
CA LEU A 127 -6.34 -16.30 26.75
C LEU A 127 -6.07 -16.23 28.27
N ALA A 128 -6.32 -17.33 28.99
CA ALA A 128 -6.16 -17.38 30.44
C ALA A 128 -4.69 -17.27 30.91
N SER A 129 -3.73 -17.62 30.07
CA SER A 129 -2.29 -17.41 30.31
C SER A 129 -1.82 -16.04 29.80
N LEU A 130 -2.32 -15.55 28.66
CA LEU A 130 -2.01 -14.20 28.17
C LEU A 130 -2.50 -13.12 29.15
N ARG A 131 -3.66 -13.31 29.78
CA ARG A 131 -4.15 -12.51 30.91
C ARG A 131 -3.18 -12.43 32.10
N LYS A 132 -2.37 -13.48 32.31
CA LYS A 132 -1.29 -13.50 33.32
C LYS A 132 -0.03 -12.80 32.79
N ALA A 133 0.31 -13.01 31.52
CA ALA A 133 1.47 -12.39 30.86
C ALA A 133 1.35 -10.86 30.71
N ILE A 134 0.14 -10.29 30.63
CA ILE A 134 -0.11 -8.84 30.76
C ILE A 134 0.42 -8.27 32.10
N ARG A 135 0.51 -9.10 33.14
CA ARG A 135 1.01 -8.73 34.48
C ARG A 135 2.47 -9.12 34.70
N ASP A 136 3.21 -9.43 33.63
CA ASP A 136 4.64 -9.75 33.70
C ASP A 136 5.49 -8.51 34.08
N PRO A 137 6.47 -8.64 35.00
CA PRO A 137 7.34 -7.53 35.39
C PRO A 137 8.29 -7.03 34.28
N LYS A 138 8.36 -7.70 33.12
CA LYS A 138 9.11 -7.23 31.94
C LYS A 138 8.15 -6.63 30.92
N ILE A 139 8.22 -5.32 30.77
CA ILE A 139 7.37 -4.49 29.87
C ILE A 139 7.17 -5.12 28.49
N ARG A 140 8.22 -5.67 27.86
CA ARG A 140 8.11 -6.30 26.53
C ARG A 140 7.23 -7.56 26.48
N VAL A 141 7.11 -8.29 27.58
CA VAL A 141 6.21 -9.45 27.68
C VAL A 141 4.78 -8.97 27.85
N SER A 142 4.54 -7.97 28.70
CA SER A 142 3.19 -7.46 28.94
C SER A 142 2.62 -6.69 27.74
N THR A 143 3.42 -5.89 27.01
CA THR A 143 2.98 -5.25 25.76
C THR A 143 2.65 -6.28 24.69
N MET A 144 3.52 -7.29 24.51
CA MET A 144 3.30 -8.36 23.53
C MET A 144 2.08 -9.23 23.88
N ALA A 145 1.80 -9.44 25.17
CA ALA A 145 0.60 -10.14 25.61
C ALA A 145 -0.68 -9.32 25.33
N ALA A 146 -0.64 -7.99 25.47
CA ALA A 146 -1.74 -7.11 25.08
C ALA A 146 -1.96 -7.10 23.56
N GLU A 147 -0.89 -7.00 22.76
CA GLU A 147 -0.95 -7.08 21.30
C GLU A 147 -1.51 -8.43 20.83
N ALA A 148 -1.09 -9.55 21.44
CA ALA A 148 -1.64 -10.88 21.17
C ALA A 148 -3.14 -10.98 21.50
N LEU A 149 -3.59 -10.38 22.62
CA LEU A 149 -5.00 -10.37 23.02
C LEU A 149 -5.89 -9.55 22.05
N GLY A 150 -5.34 -8.53 21.40
CA GLY A 150 -5.99 -7.81 20.29
C GLY A 150 -6.03 -8.64 18.99
N GLN A 151 -4.95 -9.34 18.68
CA GLN A 151 -4.85 -10.22 17.49
C GLN A 151 -5.75 -11.46 17.57
N ILE A 152 -6.00 -12.00 18.78
CA ILE A 152 -6.93 -13.12 19.03
C ILE A 152 -8.40 -12.70 18.88
N ARG A 153 -8.72 -11.39 18.92
CA ARG A 153 -10.06 -10.80 18.72
C ARG A 153 -11.20 -11.31 19.63
N SER A 154 -10.85 -11.99 20.72
CA SER A 154 -11.78 -12.42 21.77
C SER A 154 -12.49 -11.23 22.45
N PRO A 155 -13.83 -11.24 22.58
CA PRO A 155 -14.56 -10.26 23.41
C PRO A 155 -14.11 -10.27 24.88
N GLU A 156 -13.67 -11.43 25.41
CA GLU A 156 -13.10 -11.56 26.75
C GLU A 156 -11.77 -10.79 26.91
N SER A 157 -11.04 -10.51 25.82
CA SER A 157 -9.87 -9.61 25.84
C SER A 157 -10.25 -8.19 26.25
N VAL A 158 -11.45 -7.69 25.95
CA VAL A 158 -11.85 -6.28 26.15
C VAL A 158 -11.65 -5.85 27.61
N GLN A 159 -12.19 -6.60 28.57
CA GLN A 159 -12.06 -6.29 30.00
C GLN A 159 -10.62 -6.43 30.52
N ILE A 160 -9.82 -7.32 29.92
CA ILE A 160 -8.41 -7.49 30.28
C ILE A 160 -7.59 -6.29 29.79
N LEU A 161 -7.89 -5.80 28.58
CA LEU A 161 -7.21 -4.66 27.96
C LEU A 161 -7.64 -3.33 28.59
N ILE A 162 -8.89 -3.17 29.03
CA ILE A 162 -9.34 -2.02 29.84
C ILE A 162 -8.52 -1.93 31.16
N GLN A 163 -8.33 -3.05 31.87
CA GLN A 163 -7.48 -3.07 33.07
C GLN A 163 -6.02 -2.72 32.76
N ALA A 164 -5.49 -3.17 31.60
CA ALA A 164 -4.14 -2.83 31.16
C ALA A 164 -4.00 -1.35 30.73
N LEU A 165 -5.06 -0.75 30.18
CA LEU A 165 -5.15 0.67 29.86
C LEU A 165 -5.20 1.54 31.13
N GLN A 166 -6.01 1.16 32.13
CA GLN A 166 -6.13 1.90 33.39
C GLN A 166 -4.87 1.80 34.25
N PHE A 167 -4.41 0.59 34.56
CA PHE A 167 -3.39 0.32 35.60
C PHE A 167 -2.00 -0.03 35.04
N GLY A 168 -1.83 -0.08 33.72
CA GLY A 168 -0.55 -0.38 33.08
C GLY A 168 0.45 0.78 33.11
N VAL A 169 1.74 0.43 32.99
CA VAL A 169 2.79 1.41 32.64
C VAL A 169 2.53 1.98 31.25
N HIS A 170 3.00 3.20 30.96
CA HIS A 170 2.70 3.93 29.71
C HIS A 170 2.81 3.10 28.41
N ALA A 171 3.88 2.30 28.26
CA ALA A 171 4.04 1.42 27.10
C ALA A 171 2.95 0.34 26.99
N LEU A 172 2.49 -0.22 28.12
CA LEU A 172 1.37 -1.16 28.17
C LEU A 172 0.04 -0.47 27.87
N LYS A 173 -0.17 0.78 28.33
CA LYS A 173 -1.35 1.58 27.98
C LYS A 173 -1.46 1.77 26.45
N LYS A 174 -0.36 2.11 25.80
CA LYS A 174 -0.27 2.26 24.32
C LYS A 174 -0.62 0.95 23.59
N SER A 175 0.02 -0.17 23.93
CA SER A 175 -0.30 -1.48 23.33
C SER A 175 -1.74 -1.93 23.64
N ALA A 176 -2.27 -1.63 24.82
CA ALA A 176 -3.65 -1.96 25.20
C ALA A 176 -4.69 -1.16 24.40
N ALA A 177 -4.48 0.15 24.20
CA ALA A 177 -5.36 0.98 23.36
C ALA A 177 -5.39 0.49 21.91
N ILE A 178 -4.21 0.22 21.32
CA ILE A 178 -4.10 -0.32 19.96
C ILE A 178 -4.78 -1.70 19.85
N ALA A 179 -4.64 -2.56 20.87
CA ALA A 179 -5.30 -3.86 20.92
C ALA A 179 -6.84 -3.76 21.06
N LEU A 180 -7.35 -2.76 21.78
CA LEU A 180 -8.78 -2.44 21.82
C LEU A 180 -9.28 -1.97 20.45
N GLY A 181 -8.51 -1.12 19.75
CA GLY A 181 -8.78 -0.79 18.35
C GLY A 181 -8.75 -2.01 17.41
N GLN A 182 -8.00 -3.07 17.72
CA GLN A 182 -7.95 -4.31 16.94
C GLN A 182 -9.20 -5.19 17.06
N LEU A 183 -9.96 -5.04 18.14
CA LEU A 183 -11.24 -5.71 18.41
C LEU A 183 -12.43 -5.07 17.69
N ASN A 184 -12.24 -3.89 17.06
CA ASN A 184 -13.28 -3.11 16.39
C ASN A 184 -14.53 -2.96 17.29
N ILE A 185 -15.74 -3.12 16.74
CA ILE A 185 -17.04 -2.95 17.42
C ILE A 185 -17.18 -3.72 18.75
N HIS A 186 -16.48 -4.84 18.93
CA HIS A 186 -16.54 -5.61 20.19
C HIS A 186 -15.95 -4.85 21.39
N ALA A 187 -15.09 -3.85 21.15
CA ALA A 187 -14.49 -3.02 22.20
C ALA A 187 -15.28 -1.73 22.52
N GLN A 188 -16.56 -1.61 22.13
CA GLN A 188 -17.43 -0.50 22.57
C GLN A 188 -17.39 -0.21 24.09
N PRO A 189 -17.35 -1.21 25.01
CA PRO A 189 -17.20 -0.95 26.45
C PRO A 189 -15.89 -0.24 26.87
N ALA A 190 -14.91 -0.15 25.98
CA ALA A 190 -13.67 0.57 26.21
C ALA A 190 -13.70 2.04 25.78
N ILE A 191 -14.75 2.51 25.08
CA ILE A 191 -14.84 3.90 24.60
C ILE A 191 -14.65 4.92 25.73
N PRO A 192 -15.36 4.87 26.88
CA PRO A 192 -15.17 5.86 27.95
C PRO A 192 -13.76 5.83 28.54
N HIS A 193 -13.18 4.64 28.69
CA HIS A 193 -11.83 4.42 29.21
C HIS A 193 -10.73 4.94 28.27
N LEU A 194 -10.97 4.88 26.96
CA LEU A 194 -10.08 5.45 25.93
C LEU A 194 -10.22 6.98 25.88
N ILE A 195 -11.43 7.50 26.01
CA ILE A 195 -11.73 8.95 26.06
C ILE A 195 -11.10 9.60 27.31
N GLU A 196 -11.20 8.97 28.49
CA GLU A 196 -10.50 9.37 29.73
C GLU A 196 -8.98 9.52 29.52
N HIS A 197 -8.38 8.67 28.68
CA HIS A 197 -6.93 8.73 28.40
C HIS A 197 -6.52 9.80 27.38
N LEU A 198 -7.46 10.56 26.81
CA LEU A 198 -7.14 11.77 26.05
C LEU A 198 -6.71 12.94 26.95
N ASP A 199 -7.21 13.02 28.19
CA ASP A 199 -6.78 14.04 29.16
C ASP A 199 -5.31 13.85 29.61
N TYR A 200 -4.73 12.67 29.41
CA TYR A 200 -3.48 12.27 30.05
C TYR A 200 -2.22 12.73 29.29
N SER A 201 -1.60 13.81 29.76
CA SER A 201 -0.52 14.55 29.09
C SER A 201 0.80 13.80 28.82
N ALA A 202 1.01 12.60 29.38
CA ALA A 202 2.33 11.95 29.42
C ALA A 202 2.91 11.49 28.07
N SER A 203 2.13 11.45 26.98
CA SER A 203 2.68 11.36 25.61
C SER A 203 1.64 11.71 24.55
N MET A 204 1.85 12.82 23.82
CA MET A 204 0.95 13.21 22.72
C MET A 204 0.90 12.19 21.57
N THR A 205 1.91 11.30 21.44
CA THR A 205 1.89 10.18 20.49
C THR A 205 0.85 9.11 20.81
N PHE A 206 0.25 9.14 22.00
CA PHE A 206 -0.78 8.21 22.46
C PHE A 206 -2.17 8.64 21.96
N TRP A 207 -2.44 9.95 21.86
CA TRP A 207 -3.73 10.49 21.39
C TRP A 207 -4.09 10.04 19.98
N VAL A 208 -3.12 9.98 19.06
CA VAL A 208 -3.35 9.52 17.67
C VAL A 208 -3.68 8.02 17.64
N ASP A 209 -3.01 7.19 18.46
CA ASP A 209 -3.34 5.76 18.59
C ASP A 209 -4.73 5.56 19.21
N ILE A 210 -5.10 6.38 20.20
CA ILE A 210 -6.43 6.37 20.81
C ILE A 210 -7.49 6.77 19.76
N ALA A 211 -7.30 7.87 19.04
CA ALA A 211 -8.25 8.33 18.01
C ALA A 211 -8.41 7.31 16.86
N HIS A 212 -7.31 6.70 16.39
CA HIS A 212 -7.36 5.55 15.47
C HIS A 212 -8.18 4.38 16.04
N SER A 213 -8.02 4.09 17.34
CA SER A 213 -8.69 2.96 17.99
C SER A 213 -10.19 3.24 18.19
N LEU A 214 -10.55 4.43 18.65
CA LEU A 214 -11.93 4.91 18.77
C LEU A 214 -12.65 4.89 17.42
N LEU A 215 -12.03 5.41 16.35
CA LEU A 215 -12.57 5.38 14.99
C LEU A 215 -12.84 3.94 14.50
N ARG A 216 -11.96 2.98 14.85
CA ARG A 216 -12.13 1.56 14.49
C ARG A 216 -13.18 0.81 15.33
N ILE A 217 -13.44 1.27 16.55
CA ILE A 217 -14.51 0.73 17.41
C ILE A 217 -15.88 1.26 16.94
N GLY A 218 -15.91 2.50 16.45
CA GLY A 218 -17.11 3.19 16.01
C GLY A 218 -17.76 3.98 17.16
N LEU A 219 -17.70 5.30 17.07
CA LEU A 219 -18.28 6.22 18.04
C LEU A 219 -19.68 6.66 17.62
N ASN A 220 -20.60 6.77 18.59
CA ASN A 220 -21.78 7.62 18.43
C ASN A 220 -21.38 9.10 18.56
N ASP A 221 -22.22 10.01 18.09
CA ASP A 221 -21.83 11.43 17.99
C ASP A 221 -21.54 12.08 19.33
N LYS A 222 -22.24 11.70 20.41
CA LYS A 222 -21.94 12.20 21.77
C LYS A 222 -20.52 11.79 22.21
N ASP A 223 -20.13 10.54 21.97
CA ASP A 223 -18.78 10.07 22.33
C ASP A 223 -17.71 10.76 21.47
N LYS A 224 -18.00 11.08 20.20
CA LYS A 224 -17.11 11.92 19.37
C LYS A 224 -16.98 13.33 19.93
N GLN A 225 -18.07 13.94 20.38
CA GLN A 225 -18.06 15.29 20.98
C GLN A 225 -17.28 15.33 22.29
N GLU A 226 -17.45 14.33 23.16
CA GLU A 226 -16.68 14.22 24.41
C GLU A 226 -15.17 14.03 24.13
N ALA A 227 -14.82 13.14 23.19
CA ALA A 227 -13.44 12.95 22.75
C ALA A 227 -12.84 14.21 22.10
N CYS A 228 -13.64 14.95 21.33
CA CYS A 228 -13.24 16.22 20.73
C CYS A 228 -12.94 17.26 21.80
N HIS A 229 -13.88 17.51 22.72
CA HIS A 229 -13.76 18.49 23.80
C HIS A 229 -12.50 18.26 24.66
N LYS A 230 -12.16 16.99 24.96
CA LYS A 230 -10.93 16.62 25.67
C LYS A 230 -9.63 16.87 24.90
N LEU A 231 -9.67 16.97 23.58
CA LEU A 231 -8.54 17.44 22.78
C LEU A 231 -8.53 18.98 22.63
N LEU A 232 -9.70 19.63 22.65
CA LEU A 232 -9.80 21.09 22.51
C LEU A 232 -9.17 21.87 23.67
N GLN A 233 -9.23 21.35 24.90
CA GLN A 233 -8.59 21.98 26.09
C GLN A 233 -7.06 22.21 25.95
N PHE A 234 -6.39 21.56 24.99
CA PHE A 234 -4.95 21.71 24.74
C PHE A 234 -4.61 22.76 23.67
N PHE A 235 -5.61 23.50 23.14
CA PHE A 235 -5.38 24.60 22.21
C PHE A 235 -5.45 25.98 22.89
N ASP A 236 -6.20 26.11 23.99
CA ASP A 236 -6.37 27.34 24.75
C ASP A 236 -5.03 27.87 25.28
N GLU A 237 -4.76 29.17 25.08
CA GLU A 237 -3.43 29.75 25.30
C GLU A 237 -3.12 29.99 26.79
N ASP A 238 -4.15 30.08 27.63
CA ASP A 238 -4.05 30.16 29.10
C ASP A 238 -3.80 28.79 29.77
N SER A 239 -3.55 27.72 29.00
CA SER A 239 -3.32 26.36 29.52
C SER A 239 -1.94 26.22 30.21
N THR A 240 -1.88 26.67 31.46
CA THR A 240 -0.74 26.63 32.41
C THR A 240 -0.23 25.21 32.80
N HIS A 241 -0.56 24.19 31.99
CA HIS A 241 -0.40 22.76 32.30
C HIS A 241 0.84 22.13 31.66
N PHE A 242 1.70 22.91 30.99
CA PHE A 242 2.93 22.44 30.36
C PHE A 242 4.16 22.96 31.11
N ASP A 243 4.92 22.03 31.69
CA ASP A 243 6.24 22.31 32.28
C ASP A 243 7.19 22.95 31.25
N GLU A 244 8.09 23.81 31.75
CA GLU A 244 9.07 24.58 30.98
C GLU A 244 10.03 23.69 30.15
N GLY A 245 9.58 23.30 28.95
CA GLY A 245 10.35 22.45 28.03
C GLY A 245 9.55 21.73 26.96
N ILE A 246 8.23 21.57 27.13
CA ILE A 246 7.37 20.98 26.09
C ILE A 246 6.99 22.07 25.07
N GLN A 247 7.35 21.86 23.80
CA GLN A 247 6.96 22.78 22.72
C GLN A 247 5.45 22.63 22.40
N LEU A 248 4.66 23.63 22.80
CA LEU A 248 3.22 23.75 22.53
C LEU A 248 2.83 23.43 21.08
N SER A 249 3.64 23.87 20.10
CA SER A 249 3.43 23.58 18.68
C SER A 249 3.37 22.07 18.39
N TRP A 250 4.25 21.25 18.99
CA TRP A 250 4.26 19.79 18.83
C TRP A 250 3.09 19.08 19.52
N VAL A 251 2.52 19.70 20.56
CA VAL A 251 1.28 19.24 21.22
C VAL A 251 0.09 19.47 20.29
N ARG A 252 -0.06 20.72 19.81
CA ARG A 252 -1.08 21.13 18.82
C ARG A 252 -1.00 20.24 17.57
N GLU A 253 0.20 19.96 17.04
CA GLU A 253 0.41 19.05 15.91
C GLU A 253 -0.18 17.64 16.09
N HIS A 254 -0.20 17.08 17.30
CA HIS A 254 -0.72 15.74 17.56
C HIS A 254 -2.23 15.75 17.85
N ALA A 255 -2.71 16.75 18.57
CA ALA A 255 -4.13 16.96 18.77
C ALA A 255 -4.86 17.24 17.44
N VAL A 256 -4.27 18.02 16.52
CA VAL A 256 -4.77 18.22 15.15
C VAL A 256 -4.90 16.91 14.38
N ASP A 257 -3.87 16.06 14.39
CA ASP A 257 -3.93 14.76 13.71
C ASP A 257 -5.04 13.89 14.30
N ALA A 258 -5.19 13.86 15.63
CA ALA A 258 -6.21 13.09 16.35
C ALA A 258 -7.65 13.60 16.12
N LEU A 259 -7.89 14.91 16.17
CA LEU A 259 -9.19 15.54 15.84
C LEU A 259 -9.66 15.15 14.44
N GLY A 260 -8.74 15.13 13.46
CA GLY A 260 -9.01 14.67 12.11
C GLY A 260 -9.40 13.20 11.98
N TYR A 261 -9.28 12.38 13.04
CA TYR A 261 -9.80 11.00 13.09
C TYR A 261 -11.10 10.86 13.89
N LEU A 262 -11.51 11.86 14.67
CA LEU A 262 -12.76 11.83 15.44
C LEU A 262 -14.01 12.22 14.63
N GLY A 263 -13.84 13.03 13.57
CA GLY A 263 -14.91 13.27 12.60
C GLY A 263 -16.08 14.13 13.09
N THR A 264 -15.80 15.27 13.74
CA THR A 264 -16.81 16.20 14.28
C THR A 264 -16.77 17.58 13.63
N GLU A 265 -17.91 18.25 13.58
CA GLU A 265 -17.99 19.68 13.22
C GLU A 265 -17.34 20.57 14.29
N ASP A 266 -17.47 20.19 15.57
CA ASP A 266 -16.90 20.93 16.71
C ASP A 266 -15.37 21.06 16.65
N ALA A 267 -14.68 20.16 15.93
CA ALA A 267 -13.24 20.27 15.68
C ALA A 267 -12.87 21.40 14.70
N ILE A 268 -13.79 21.87 13.87
CA ILE A 268 -13.49 22.75 12.73
C ILE A 268 -13.11 24.17 13.18
N PRO A 269 -13.86 24.89 14.04
CA PRO A 269 -13.47 26.25 14.42
C PRO A 269 -12.07 26.35 15.06
N PRO A 270 -11.66 25.42 15.97
CA PRO A 270 -10.29 25.37 16.48
C PRO A 270 -9.24 24.97 15.43
N LEU A 271 -9.58 24.12 14.45
CA LEU A 271 -8.69 23.86 13.30
C LEU A 271 -8.51 25.12 12.43
N LEU A 272 -9.55 25.94 12.26
CA LEU A 272 -9.48 27.16 11.44
C LEU A 272 -8.74 28.31 12.11
N SER A 273 -8.79 28.44 13.45
CA SER A 273 -8.02 29.47 14.16
C SER A 273 -6.50 29.25 14.02
N LEU A 274 -6.04 28.00 14.00
CA LEU A 274 -4.63 27.63 13.75
C LEU A 274 -4.13 27.94 12.33
N ILE A 275 -5.01 28.36 11.41
CA ILE A 275 -4.65 28.84 10.06
C ILE A 275 -4.66 30.39 9.99
N GLN A 276 -5.00 31.10 11.08
CA GLN A 276 -5.09 32.56 11.12
C GLN A 276 -4.17 33.17 12.20
N PRO A 277 -3.04 33.84 11.85
CA PRO A 277 -2.48 34.13 10.52
C PRO A 277 -1.24 33.30 10.16
N LEU A 278 -1.15 32.91 8.89
CA LEU A 278 -0.14 32.05 8.23
C LEU A 278 1.34 32.54 8.23
N GLN A 279 1.79 33.36 9.20
CA GLN A 279 3.09 34.02 9.09
C GLN A 279 4.32 33.12 9.34
N GLN A 280 4.25 32.06 10.16
CA GLN A 280 5.44 31.26 10.51
C GLN A 280 5.28 29.71 10.60
N GLU A 281 4.14 29.15 11.03
CA GLU A 281 4.05 27.71 11.39
C GLU A 281 3.80 26.72 10.23
N GLY A 282 4.65 26.74 9.19
CA GLY A 282 4.57 25.87 8.00
C GLY A 282 4.03 24.43 8.17
N PRO A 283 4.61 23.57 9.05
CA PRO A 283 4.21 22.16 9.18
C PRO A 283 2.86 21.96 9.90
N LEU A 284 2.47 22.86 10.81
CA LEU A 284 1.18 22.77 11.49
C LEU A 284 0.03 22.99 10.48
N HIS A 285 0.17 23.97 9.59
CA HIS A 285 -0.84 24.23 8.55
C HIS A 285 -1.04 23.02 7.61
N GLU A 286 0.01 22.28 7.24
CA GLU A 286 -0.12 21.06 6.44
C GLU A 286 -0.89 19.97 7.22
N LYS A 287 -0.61 19.81 8.51
CA LYS A 287 -1.34 18.89 9.41
C LYS A 287 -2.82 19.28 9.55
N VAL A 288 -3.14 20.57 9.68
CA VAL A 288 -4.53 21.05 9.76
C VAL A 288 -5.28 20.79 8.45
N LEU A 289 -4.68 21.12 7.30
CA LEU A 289 -5.27 20.80 5.99
C LEU A 289 -5.47 19.29 5.81
N ARG A 290 -4.51 18.46 6.26
CA ARG A 290 -4.64 17.01 6.29
C ARG A 290 -5.76 16.52 7.21
N ALA A 291 -5.99 17.18 8.35
CA ALA A 291 -7.09 16.87 9.26
C ALA A 291 -8.46 17.24 8.64
N LEU A 292 -8.62 18.46 8.11
CA LEU A 292 -9.81 18.89 7.38
C LEU A 292 -10.11 17.94 6.18
N ARG A 293 -9.07 17.49 5.47
CA ARG A 293 -9.17 16.52 4.38
C ARG A 293 -9.61 15.10 4.82
N ARG A 294 -9.49 14.74 6.11
CA ARG A 294 -10.10 13.52 6.68
C ARG A 294 -11.55 13.72 7.09
N LEU A 295 -11.95 14.93 7.49
CA LEU A 295 -13.35 15.27 7.78
C LEU A 295 -14.22 15.28 6.51
N GLY A 296 -13.62 15.56 5.34
CA GLY A 296 -14.30 15.48 4.05
C GLY A 296 -15.45 16.51 3.95
N PRO A 297 -16.67 16.11 3.54
CA PRO A 297 -17.83 17.01 3.46
C PRO A 297 -18.14 17.75 4.77
N ILE A 298 -17.82 17.17 5.93
CA ILE A 298 -18.03 17.82 7.23
C ILE A 298 -17.23 19.13 7.32
N ALA A 299 -16.10 19.27 6.60
CA ALA A 299 -15.26 20.46 6.58
C ALA A 299 -15.81 21.64 5.75
N THR A 300 -17.05 21.62 5.28
CA THR A 300 -17.71 22.74 4.56
C THR A 300 -17.54 24.14 5.20
N PRO A 301 -17.59 24.32 6.54
CA PRO A 301 -17.29 25.61 7.18
C PRO A 301 -15.87 26.16 6.90
N ALA A 302 -14.92 25.35 6.42
CA ALA A 302 -13.57 25.77 6.05
C ALA A 302 -13.48 26.50 4.70
N ILE A 303 -14.46 26.33 3.80
CA ILE A 303 -14.40 26.82 2.41
C ILE A 303 -14.05 28.33 2.31
N PRO A 304 -14.64 29.25 3.11
CA PRO A 304 -14.31 30.68 3.02
C PRO A 304 -12.84 30.99 3.33
N LEU A 305 -12.23 30.29 4.29
CA LEU A 305 -10.82 30.45 4.62
C LEU A 305 -9.92 29.85 3.53
N LEU A 306 -10.19 28.59 3.14
CA LEU A 306 -9.44 27.88 2.09
C LEU A 306 -9.43 28.65 0.76
N THR A 307 -10.57 29.21 0.37
CA THR A 307 -10.69 30.02 -0.85
C THR A 307 -10.00 31.39 -0.70
N SER A 308 -10.06 32.04 0.47
CA SER A 308 -9.25 33.26 0.70
C SER A 308 -7.75 33.01 0.50
N GLN A 309 -7.25 31.84 0.92
CA GLN A 309 -5.82 31.46 0.88
C GLN A 309 -5.41 30.66 -0.36
N HIS A 310 -6.25 30.54 -1.40
CA HIS A 310 -5.98 29.74 -2.61
C HIS A 310 -4.58 29.94 -3.24
N ASN A 311 -4.03 31.15 -3.20
CA ASN A 311 -2.75 31.51 -3.83
C ASN A 311 -1.54 31.41 -2.87
N HIS A 312 -1.63 30.56 -1.83
CA HIS A 312 -0.60 30.46 -0.80
C HIS A 312 0.64 29.67 -1.28
N PRO A 313 1.87 30.24 -1.33
CA PRO A 313 2.98 29.70 -2.11
C PRO A 313 3.40 28.26 -1.81
N TRP A 314 3.26 27.79 -0.56
CA TRP A 314 3.57 26.42 -0.16
C TRP A 314 2.35 25.57 0.22
N LEU A 315 1.12 26.11 0.16
CA LEU A 315 -0.10 25.39 0.56
C LEU A 315 -1.14 25.24 -0.57
N GLU A 316 -0.98 25.90 -1.73
CA GLU A 316 -1.91 25.79 -2.89
C GLU A 316 -2.33 24.33 -3.17
N LYS A 317 -1.36 23.40 -3.14
CA LYS A 317 -1.60 21.96 -3.34
C LYS A 317 -2.55 21.39 -2.29
N ASP A 318 -2.23 21.51 -1.01
CA ASP A 318 -3.01 20.90 0.07
C ASP A 318 -4.36 21.60 0.30
N ILE A 319 -4.45 22.91 0.06
CA ILE A 319 -5.73 23.64 -0.02
C ILE A 319 -6.57 23.08 -1.16
N SER A 320 -5.99 22.86 -2.36
CA SER A 320 -6.74 22.28 -3.50
C SER A 320 -7.23 20.86 -3.22
N GLN A 321 -6.42 20.04 -2.52
CA GLN A 321 -6.81 18.69 -2.09
C GLN A 321 -7.90 18.71 -1.01
N THR A 322 -7.88 19.69 -0.11
CA THR A 322 -8.88 19.83 0.97
C THR A 322 -10.23 20.27 0.41
N LEU A 323 -10.25 21.25 -0.50
CA LEU A 323 -11.47 21.64 -1.21
C LEU A 323 -12.04 20.49 -2.07
N ALA A 324 -11.18 19.69 -2.71
CA ALA A 324 -11.62 18.52 -3.46
C ALA A 324 -12.24 17.42 -2.58
N SER A 325 -11.76 17.25 -1.33
CA SER A 325 -12.33 16.28 -0.38
C SER A 325 -13.64 16.72 0.29
N ILE A 326 -13.96 18.02 0.25
CA ILE A 326 -15.26 18.53 0.71
C ILE A 326 -16.37 18.20 -0.30
N GLY A 327 -16.05 18.18 -1.60
CA GLY A 327 -16.97 17.77 -2.65
C GLY A 327 -17.94 18.87 -3.09
N GLU A 328 -19.22 18.53 -3.20
CA GLU A 328 -20.27 19.36 -3.83
C GLU A 328 -20.41 20.76 -3.20
N ASP A 329 -20.32 20.88 -1.88
CA ASP A 329 -20.42 22.16 -1.16
C ASP A 329 -19.35 23.18 -1.57
N ALA A 330 -18.21 22.74 -2.12
CA ALA A 330 -17.18 23.63 -2.63
C ALA A 330 -17.50 24.19 -4.03
N LEU A 331 -18.36 23.54 -4.83
CA LEU A 331 -18.66 23.91 -6.22
C LEU A 331 -19.15 25.37 -6.38
N PRO A 332 -20.02 25.94 -5.53
CA PRO A 332 -20.43 27.35 -5.65
C PRO A 332 -19.26 28.33 -5.53
N SER A 333 -18.28 28.03 -4.67
CA SER A 333 -17.08 28.87 -4.52
C SER A 333 -16.11 28.70 -5.69
N LEU A 334 -16.01 27.50 -6.25
CA LEU A 334 -15.23 27.23 -7.48
C LEU A 334 -15.86 27.93 -8.69
N GLN A 335 -17.19 27.97 -8.80
CA GLN A 335 -17.90 28.72 -9.84
C GLN A 335 -17.55 30.22 -9.80
N VAL A 336 -17.52 30.84 -8.62
CA VAL A 336 -17.11 32.24 -8.45
C VAL A 336 -15.66 32.48 -8.91
N PHE A 337 -14.77 31.49 -8.75
CA PHE A 337 -13.39 31.57 -9.22
C PHE A 337 -13.28 31.43 -10.74
N LEU A 338 -14.00 30.46 -11.32
CA LEU A 338 -14.08 30.20 -12.75
C LEU A 338 -14.68 31.39 -13.53
N SER A 339 -15.73 32.00 -12.99
CA SER A 339 -16.37 33.20 -13.53
C SER A 339 -15.61 34.51 -13.25
N SER A 340 -14.43 34.46 -12.61
CA SER A 340 -13.62 35.66 -12.35
C SER A 340 -12.61 35.93 -13.47
N ASN A 341 -12.32 37.21 -13.76
CA ASN A 341 -11.32 37.64 -14.76
C ASN A 341 -9.85 37.35 -14.35
N ASN A 342 -9.61 36.44 -13.40
CA ASN A 342 -8.27 36.13 -12.90
C ASN A 342 -7.87 34.69 -13.28
N ILE A 343 -6.95 34.59 -14.24
CA ILE A 343 -6.43 33.31 -14.77
C ILE A 343 -5.85 32.41 -13.67
N ALA A 344 -5.27 32.97 -12.60
CA ALA A 344 -4.76 32.16 -11.48
C ALA A 344 -5.91 31.51 -10.67
N LYS A 345 -7.01 32.25 -10.43
CA LYS A 345 -8.22 31.68 -9.81
C LYS A 345 -8.87 30.61 -10.68
N GLN A 346 -8.95 30.85 -11.99
CA GLN A 346 -9.48 29.87 -12.95
C GLN A 346 -8.62 28.60 -12.99
N LYS A 347 -7.28 28.73 -13.05
CA LYS A 347 -6.35 27.59 -12.97
C LYS A 347 -6.49 26.82 -11.65
N PHE A 348 -6.61 27.52 -10.53
CA PHE A 348 -6.81 26.91 -9.22
C PHE A 348 -8.15 26.14 -9.15
N ALA A 349 -9.23 26.72 -9.64
CA ALA A 349 -10.55 26.05 -9.62
C ALA A 349 -10.57 24.80 -10.50
N LEU A 350 -10.06 24.87 -11.74
CA LEU A 350 -9.91 23.69 -12.61
C LEU A 350 -9.01 22.61 -11.98
N ARG A 351 -7.96 23.00 -11.25
CA ARG A 351 -7.11 22.10 -10.46
C ARG A 351 -7.87 21.43 -9.32
N VAL A 352 -8.85 22.08 -8.68
CA VAL A 352 -9.70 21.42 -7.66
C VAL A 352 -10.66 20.44 -8.33
N LEU A 353 -11.31 20.84 -9.42
CA LEU A 353 -12.25 19.98 -10.16
C LEU A 353 -11.59 18.70 -10.70
N SER A 354 -10.33 18.76 -11.14
CA SER A 354 -9.57 17.56 -11.57
C SER A 354 -9.19 16.61 -10.42
N GLN A 355 -9.44 16.98 -9.17
CA GLN A 355 -9.20 16.15 -7.99
C GLN A 355 -10.51 15.61 -7.36
N MET A 356 -11.68 16.11 -7.77
CA MET A 356 -13.00 15.70 -7.27
C MET A 356 -13.49 14.40 -7.94
N THR A 357 -12.85 13.26 -7.66
CA THR A 357 -13.16 11.96 -8.28
C THR A 357 -14.40 11.23 -7.75
N HIS A 358 -15.18 11.88 -6.88
CA HIS A 358 -16.32 11.27 -6.17
C HIS A 358 -17.63 12.07 -6.32
N VAL A 359 -17.65 13.06 -7.21
CA VAL A 359 -18.78 13.97 -7.46
C VAL A 359 -19.17 13.87 -8.93
N GLU A 360 -20.47 13.74 -9.23
CA GLU A 360 -20.98 13.83 -10.60
C GLU A 360 -20.99 15.30 -11.04
N LEU A 361 -19.95 15.71 -11.76
CA LEU A 361 -19.74 17.10 -12.17
C LEU A 361 -20.42 17.41 -13.52
N ASP A 362 -21.18 18.50 -13.59
CA ASP A 362 -21.60 19.09 -14.86
C ASP A 362 -20.38 19.66 -15.61
N ILE A 363 -19.82 18.85 -16.52
CA ILE A 363 -18.66 19.22 -17.32
C ILE A 363 -18.97 20.35 -18.33
N GLU A 364 -20.23 20.53 -18.74
CA GLU A 364 -20.65 21.58 -19.67
C GLU A 364 -20.69 22.95 -18.98
N GLN A 365 -21.13 23.00 -17.72
CA GLN A 365 -21.04 24.20 -16.90
C GLN A 365 -19.59 24.49 -16.44
N PHE A 366 -18.90 23.50 -15.85
CA PHE A 366 -17.72 23.76 -15.04
C PHE A 366 -16.38 23.67 -15.79
N ILE A 367 -16.29 22.97 -16.93
CA ILE A 367 -14.98 22.72 -17.59
C ILE A 367 -14.95 23.16 -19.06
N ILE A 368 -15.97 22.79 -19.86
CA ILE A 368 -15.97 23.04 -21.31
C ILE A 368 -15.80 24.51 -21.70
N PRO A 369 -16.41 25.52 -21.02
CA PRO A 369 -16.21 26.92 -21.38
C PRO A 369 -14.75 27.36 -21.29
N TYR A 370 -13.95 26.68 -20.46
CA TYR A 370 -12.54 26.98 -20.21
C TYR A 370 -11.58 26.36 -21.23
N LEU A 371 -12.08 25.47 -22.11
CA LEU A 371 -11.36 25.01 -23.31
C LEU A 371 -11.17 26.12 -24.35
N ALA A 372 -11.94 27.22 -24.30
CA ALA A 372 -11.80 28.34 -25.23
C ALA A 372 -10.58 29.25 -24.95
N PHE A 373 -9.85 29.02 -23.85
CA PHE A 373 -8.81 29.92 -23.36
C PHE A 373 -7.43 29.22 -23.32
N PRO A 374 -6.46 29.62 -24.18
CA PRO A 374 -5.14 29.00 -24.25
C PRO A 374 -4.39 28.91 -22.92
N ALA A 375 -4.55 29.91 -22.04
CA ALA A 375 -3.94 29.91 -20.72
C ALA A 375 -4.48 28.81 -19.77
N LEU A 376 -5.63 28.21 -20.08
CA LEU A 376 -6.34 27.23 -19.25
C LEU A 376 -6.36 25.81 -19.85
N HIS A 377 -6.06 25.63 -21.15
CA HIS A 377 -6.15 24.36 -21.89
C HIS A 377 -5.66 23.14 -21.08
N VAL A 378 -4.44 23.20 -20.52
CA VAL A 378 -3.84 22.11 -19.71
C VAL A 378 -4.74 21.72 -18.53
N ARG A 379 -5.25 22.69 -17.74
CA ARG A 379 -6.05 22.39 -16.54
C ARG A 379 -7.49 22.01 -16.88
N ALA A 380 -8.06 22.55 -17.96
CA ALA A 380 -9.37 22.13 -18.44
C ALA A 380 -9.34 20.69 -18.96
N LEU A 381 -8.35 20.34 -19.80
CA LEU A 381 -8.17 18.96 -20.26
C LEU A 381 -7.80 18.00 -19.12
N GLU A 382 -7.01 18.41 -18.14
CA GLU A 382 -6.72 17.61 -16.93
C GLU A 382 -8.00 17.25 -16.13
N ALA A 383 -8.96 18.17 -16.04
CA ALA A 383 -10.26 17.90 -15.43
C ALA A 383 -11.13 16.97 -16.31
N LEU A 384 -11.16 17.15 -17.64
CA LEU A 384 -11.87 16.22 -18.53
C LEU A 384 -11.23 14.82 -18.58
N MET A 385 -9.93 14.67 -18.36
CA MET A 385 -9.26 13.36 -18.20
C MET A 385 -9.68 12.62 -16.91
N ARG A 386 -10.45 13.25 -16.02
CA ARG A 386 -10.92 12.69 -14.75
C ARG A 386 -12.42 12.40 -14.75
N HIS A 387 -13.21 13.30 -15.36
CA HIS A 387 -14.67 13.19 -15.47
C HIS A 387 -15.15 12.57 -16.80
N GLY A 388 -14.32 12.56 -17.84
CA GLY A 388 -14.68 12.16 -19.20
C GLY A 388 -15.42 13.25 -20.00
N THR A 389 -15.84 12.92 -21.22
CA THR A 389 -16.59 13.84 -22.11
C THR A 389 -17.78 13.17 -22.80
N THR A 390 -18.57 12.38 -22.08
CA THR A 390 -19.72 11.64 -22.66
C THR A 390 -20.83 12.58 -23.12
N GLY A 391 -20.99 12.74 -24.44
CA GLY A 391 -21.96 13.67 -25.05
C GLY A 391 -21.29 14.93 -25.61
N CYS A 392 -20.12 15.28 -25.09
CA CYS A 392 -19.44 16.54 -25.34
C CYS A 392 -18.20 16.41 -26.24
N GLU A 393 -17.99 15.25 -26.87
CA GLU A 393 -16.76 14.94 -27.62
C GLU A 393 -16.40 15.95 -28.72
N ALA A 394 -17.38 16.69 -29.25
CA ALA A 394 -17.19 17.72 -30.26
C ALA A 394 -16.20 18.82 -29.83
N HIS A 395 -16.18 19.20 -28.55
CA HIS A 395 -15.31 20.25 -28.01
C HIS A 395 -13.82 19.88 -28.01
N LEU A 396 -13.48 18.60 -28.13
CA LEU A 396 -12.10 18.12 -28.23
C LEU A 396 -11.54 18.19 -29.67
N THR A 397 -12.41 18.35 -30.68
CA THR A 397 -12.02 18.32 -32.11
C THR A 397 -10.88 19.29 -32.48
N PRO A 398 -10.85 20.56 -32.00
CA PRO A 398 -9.74 21.47 -32.30
C PRO A 398 -8.40 21.01 -31.72
N PHE A 399 -8.43 20.34 -30.56
CA PHE A 399 -7.21 19.89 -29.88
C PHE A 399 -6.50 18.75 -30.62
N PHE A 400 -7.25 17.92 -31.36
CA PHE A 400 -6.68 16.89 -32.24
C PHE A 400 -5.85 17.46 -33.42
N GLN A 401 -5.92 18.77 -33.66
CA GLN A 401 -5.16 19.47 -34.70
C GLN A 401 -4.29 20.61 -34.13
N HIS A 402 -4.15 20.71 -32.79
CA HIS A 402 -3.36 21.74 -32.13
C HIS A 402 -1.86 21.55 -32.40
N GLU A 403 -1.07 22.62 -32.43
CA GLU A 403 0.39 22.56 -32.63
C GLU A 403 1.18 21.98 -31.44
N ASP A 404 0.52 21.66 -30.32
CA ASP A 404 1.14 21.17 -29.08
C ASP A 404 0.80 19.68 -28.88
N PRO A 405 1.79 18.77 -28.97
CA PRO A 405 1.58 17.32 -28.77
C PRO A 405 1.02 16.99 -27.39
N THR A 406 1.33 17.80 -26.38
CA THR A 406 0.82 17.64 -25.01
C THR A 406 -0.69 17.82 -24.99
N LEU A 407 -1.20 18.89 -25.60
CA LEU A 407 -2.63 19.18 -25.65
C LEU A 407 -3.39 18.20 -26.56
N GLN A 408 -2.76 17.75 -27.66
CA GLN A 408 -3.28 16.64 -28.47
C GLN A 408 -3.52 15.40 -27.60
N TRP A 409 -2.50 14.94 -26.86
CA TRP A 409 -2.59 13.75 -25.99
C TRP A 409 -3.62 13.91 -24.86
N MET A 410 -3.62 15.06 -24.17
CA MET A 410 -4.58 15.31 -23.08
C MET A 410 -6.03 15.28 -23.58
N ALA A 411 -6.30 15.82 -24.77
CA ALA A 411 -7.63 15.77 -25.37
C ALA A 411 -8.03 14.36 -25.84
N ILE A 412 -7.10 13.62 -26.43
CA ILE A 412 -7.31 12.21 -26.83
C ILE A 412 -7.69 11.35 -25.62
N ARG A 413 -6.97 11.51 -24.52
CA ARG A 413 -7.24 10.81 -23.26
C ARG A 413 -8.54 11.27 -22.60
N ALA A 414 -8.86 12.57 -22.63
CA ALA A 414 -10.10 13.12 -22.08
C ALA A 414 -11.36 12.53 -22.72
N GLN A 415 -11.29 12.11 -24.00
CA GLN A 415 -12.44 11.54 -24.70
C GLN A 415 -12.98 10.25 -24.07
N GLY A 416 -12.18 9.53 -23.27
CA GLY A 416 -12.58 8.41 -22.40
C GLY A 416 -13.08 7.13 -23.08
N ARG A 417 -13.53 7.18 -24.33
CA ARG A 417 -14.08 6.07 -25.11
C ARG A 417 -13.52 5.96 -26.54
N TRP A 418 -12.48 6.73 -26.87
CA TRP A 418 -11.62 6.55 -28.04
C TRP A 418 -12.37 6.33 -29.38
N LYS A 419 -13.43 7.11 -29.60
CA LYS A 419 -14.21 7.10 -30.86
C LYS A 419 -13.41 7.67 -32.04
N THR A 420 -12.27 8.31 -31.78
CA THR A 420 -11.32 8.83 -32.77
C THR A 420 -10.71 7.71 -33.63
N PRO A 421 -10.63 7.87 -34.97
CA PRO A 421 -10.24 6.76 -35.84
C PRO A 421 -8.83 6.19 -35.61
N PRO A 422 -8.67 4.85 -35.74
CA PRO A 422 -6.89 3.99 -36.19
C PRO A 422 -6.26 4.62 -37.44
N ALA A 423 -6.19 5.95 -37.46
CA ALA A 423 -5.60 6.76 -38.51
C ALA A 423 -5.03 8.02 -37.86
N LEU A 424 -5.90 8.84 -37.25
CA LEU A 424 -5.56 10.09 -36.53
C LEU A 424 -4.39 9.88 -35.55
N HIS A 425 -4.51 8.91 -34.63
CA HIS A 425 -3.47 8.59 -33.66
C HIS A 425 -2.14 8.15 -34.30
N ILE A 426 -2.17 7.51 -35.47
CA ILE A 426 -0.98 7.10 -36.22
C ILE A 426 -0.36 8.30 -36.97
N THR A 427 -1.17 9.27 -37.43
CA THR A 427 -0.65 10.52 -38.00
C THR A 427 0.06 11.35 -36.93
N LEU A 428 -0.54 11.45 -35.73
CA LEU A 428 0.01 12.18 -34.59
C LEU A 428 1.36 11.59 -34.12
N LEU A 429 1.47 10.26 -34.02
CA LEU A 429 2.76 9.58 -33.78
C LEU A 429 3.83 9.89 -34.84
N LYS A 430 3.44 10.20 -36.09
CA LYS A 430 4.34 10.50 -37.21
C LYS A 430 4.68 11.99 -37.37
N GLN A 431 3.87 12.89 -36.82
CA GLN A 431 3.97 14.34 -37.06
C GLN A 431 4.72 15.10 -35.95
N ALA A 432 4.62 14.65 -34.69
CA ALA A 432 5.10 15.42 -33.54
C ALA A 432 6.48 14.99 -33.02
N GLN A 433 7.27 15.97 -32.54
CA GLN A 433 8.48 15.73 -31.75
C GLN A 433 8.11 15.46 -30.29
N TRP A 434 7.55 14.27 -30.04
CA TRP A 434 7.12 13.82 -28.72
C TRP A 434 8.26 13.76 -27.69
N HIS A 435 7.96 14.11 -26.43
CA HIS A 435 8.80 13.67 -25.31
C HIS A 435 8.80 12.12 -25.24
N PRO A 436 9.92 11.44 -24.96
CA PRO A 436 10.00 9.98 -25.10
C PRO A 436 8.94 9.20 -24.32
N GLN A 437 8.59 9.64 -23.10
CA GLN A 437 7.57 9.00 -22.25
C GLN A 437 6.18 9.03 -22.88
N GLU A 438 5.74 10.17 -23.41
CA GLU A 438 4.39 10.31 -24.01
C GLU A 438 4.28 9.59 -25.34
N ARG A 439 5.38 9.52 -26.10
CA ARG A 439 5.46 8.63 -27.27
C ARG A 439 5.27 7.17 -26.88
N ILE A 440 5.92 6.72 -25.80
CA ILE A 440 5.82 5.32 -25.32
C ILE A 440 4.39 5.01 -24.87
N ARG A 441 3.72 5.93 -24.16
CA ARG A 441 2.30 5.80 -23.76
C ARG A 441 1.37 5.69 -24.96
N LEU A 442 1.56 6.51 -26.00
CA LEU A 442 0.79 6.40 -27.25
C LEU A 442 1.09 5.11 -28.04
N GLU A 443 2.36 4.71 -28.14
CA GLU A 443 2.76 3.46 -28.82
C GLU A 443 2.20 2.23 -28.08
N ALA A 444 2.23 2.21 -26.74
CA ALA A 444 1.59 1.18 -25.92
C ALA A 444 0.08 1.15 -26.18
N HIS A 445 -0.65 2.24 -25.88
CA HIS A 445 -2.11 2.29 -25.99
C HIS A 445 -2.64 1.91 -27.39
N LEU A 446 -1.94 2.33 -28.46
CA LEU A 446 -2.31 1.96 -29.83
C LEU A 446 -2.11 0.47 -30.13
N THR A 447 -1.11 -0.19 -29.54
CA THR A 447 -0.97 -1.64 -29.65
C THR A 447 -2.02 -2.42 -28.85
N LEU A 448 -2.59 -1.84 -27.79
CA LEU A 448 -3.68 -2.47 -27.03
C LEU A 448 -5.01 -2.43 -27.79
N GLN A 449 -5.32 -1.29 -28.39
CA GLN A 449 -6.69 -0.96 -28.78
C GLN A 449 -7.06 -1.36 -30.22
N LYS A 450 -6.08 -1.60 -31.12
CA LYS A 450 -6.34 -1.35 -32.55
C LYS A 450 -5.89 -2.38 -33.60
N LEU A 451 -5.51 -3.61 -33.23
CA LEU A 451 -5.24 -4.71 -34.17
C LEU A 451 -6.30 -5.82 -34.15
N ASN A 452 -7.52 -5.49 -34.58
CA ASN A 452 -8.36 -6.49 -35.29
C ASN A 452 -7.96 -6.49 -36.79
N ILE A 453 -6.67 -6.72 -37.01
CA ILE A 453 -6.01 -6.84 -38.31
C ILE A 453 -5.33 -8.22 -38.29
N PRO A 454 -5.53 -9.09 -39.30
CA PRO A 454 -4.77 -10.34 -39.37
C PRO A 454 -3.28 -10.02 -39.53
N HIS A 455 -2.44 -10.88 -38.93
CA HIS A 455 -1.00 -10.74 -38.71
C HIS A 455 -0.61 -9.94 -37.45
N THR A 456 0.29 -10.53 -36.66
CA THR A 456 0.58 -10.21 -35.25
C THR A 456 1.47 -8.98 -35.08
N LEU A 457 1.58 -8.47 -33.84
CA LEU A 457 2.74 -7.66 -33.46
C LEU A 457 4.04 -8.43 -33.77
N ASP A 458 5.07 -7.68 -34.20
CA ASP A 458 6.44 -8.16 -34.17
C ASP A 458 6.85 -8.42 -32.70
N THR A 459 7.23 -9.66 -32.39
CA THR A 459 7.75 -10.08 -31.08
C THR A 459 8.84 -9.12 -30.56
N LYS A 460 9.70 -8.59 -31.43
CA LYS A 460 10.75 -7.62 -31.07
C LYS A 460 10.17 -6.28 -30.60
N LEU A 461 9.04 -5.84 -31.15
CA LEU A 461 8.32 -4.65 -30.69
C LEU A 461 7.65 -4.90 -29.33
N THR A 462 6.90 -6.00 -29.18
CA THR A 462 6.25 -6.39 -27.92
C THR A 462 7.26 -6.46 -26.76
N LEU A 463 8.40 -7.10 -27.00
CA LEU A 463 9.50 -7.18 -26.03
C LEU A 463 10.17 -5.84 -25.75
N THR A 464 10.15 -4.88 -26.69
CA THR A 464 10.74 -3.53 -26.49
C THR A 464 9.82 -2.63 -25.67
N LEU A 465 8.50 -2.68 -25.92
CA LEU A 465 7.50 -1.97 -25.12
C LEU A 465 7.50 -2.46 -23.67
N LEU A 466 7.48 -3.78 -23.46
CA LEU A 466 7.47 -4.38 -22.13
C LEU A 466 8.73 -4.03 -21.31
N ASP A 467 9.91 -3.96 -21.93
CA ASP A 467 11.15 -3.54 -21.25
C ASP A 467 11.11 -2.05 -20.83
N ARG A 468 10.53 -1.17 -21.66
CA ARG A 468 10.42 0.27 -21.38
C ARG A 468 9.41 0.59 -20.28
N CYS A 469 8.23 -0.02 -20.32
CA CYS A 469 7.24 0.19 -19.27
C CYS A 469 7.75 -0.35 -17.91
N THR A 470 8.49 -1.47 -17.93
CA THR A 470 9.23 -1.97 -16.75
C THR A 470 10.24 -0.94 -16.22
N GLN A 471 10.94 -0.20 -17.10
CA GLN A 471 11.83 0.89 -16.69
C GLN A 471 11.07 2.07 -16.07
N GLN A 472 9.89 2.44 -16.59
CA GLN A 472 9.07 3.53 -16.03
C GLN A 472 8.55 3.19 -14.62
N LEU A 473 8.15 1.93 -14.37
CA LEU A 473 7.82 1.46 -13.01
C LEU A 473 9.03 1.53 -12.07
N LEU A 474 10.22 1.16 -12.53
CA LEU A 474 11.46 1.23 -11.74
C LEU A 474 11.94 2.67 -11.50
N GLN A 475 11.43 3.65 -12.24
CA GLN A 475 11.77 5.07 -12.11
C GLN A 475 10.75 5.87 -11.27
N ASN A 476 9.71 5.21 -10.72
CA ASN A 476 8.63 5.85 -9.93
C ASN A 476 7.99 7.07 -10.63
N GLU A 477 7.78 6.98 -11.95
CA GLU A 477 7.10 8.03 -12.70
C GLU A 477 5.65 8.24 -12.22
N HIS A 478 5.15 9.46 -12.32
CA HIS A 478 3.72 9.72 -12.12
C HIS A 478 2.89 8.89 -13.11
N HIS A 479 1.71 8.42 -12.66
CA HIS A 479 0.79 7.52 -13.37
C HIS A 479 1.13 6.01 -13.33
N LEU A 480 1.72 5.52 -12.24
CA LEU A 480 2.02 4.08 -12.02
C LEU A 480 0.87 3.11 -12.35
N GLN A 481 -0.39 3.47 -12.07
CA GLN A 481 -1.55 2.62 -12.38
C GLN A 481 -1.64 2.32 -13.88
N GLU A 482 -1.57 3.37 -14.69
CA GLU A 482 -1.71 3.30 -16.14
C GLU A 482 -0.55 2.53 -16.77
N VAL A 483 0.68 2.71 -16.25
CA VAL A 483 1.86 1.96 -16.72
C VAL A 483 1.74 0.45 -16.46
N VAL A 484 1.12 0.03 -15.35
CA VAL A 484 0.88 -1.40 -15.08
C VAL A 484 -0.24 -1.96 -15.95
N ASP A 485 -1.32 -1.22 -16.16
CA ASP A 485 -2.44 -1.67 -17.00
C ASP A 485 -2.02 -1.75 -18.49
N ASP A 486 -1.18 -0.82 -18.96
CA ASP A 486 -0.51 -0.90 -20.27
C ASP A 486 0.37 -2.16 -20.37
N MET A 487 1.22 -2.42 -19.36
CA MET A 487 2.06 -3.61 -19.32
C MET A 487 1.26 -4.92 -19.33
N LEU A 488 0.11 -4.95 -18.66
CA LEU A 488 -0.74 -6.14 -18.59
C LEU A 488 -1.25 -6.52 -19.97
N CYS A 489 -1.75 -5.55 -20.72
CA CYS A 489 -2.26 -5.82 -22.07
C CYS A 489 -1.13 -6.15 -23.06
N VAL A 490 0.05 -5.50 -22.98
CA VAL A 490 1.24 -5.89 -23.75
C VAL A 490 1.68 -7.33 -23.43
N ALA A 491 1.68 -7.73 -22.15
CA ALA A 491 2.06 -9.07 -21.72
C ALA A 491 1.06 -10.16 -22.19
N GLN A 492 -0.23 -9.84 -22.24
CA GLN A 492 -1.28 -10.75 -22.74
C GLN A 492 -1.16 -11.05 -24.25
N GLN A 493 -0.56 -10.16 -25.04
CA GLN A 493 -0.28 -10.39 -26.47
C GLN A 493 1.04 -11.15 -26.74
N LEU A 494 1.84 -11.39 -25.70
CA LEU A 494 3.14 -12.04 -25.84
C LEU A 494 3.05 -13.49 -26.37
N PRO A 495 2.14 -14.37 -25.88
CA PRO A 495 2.07 -15.76 -26.34
C PRO A 495 1.75 -15.88 -27.84
N THR A 496 0.80 -15.10 -28.34
CA THR A 496 0.35 -15.13 -29.73
C THR A 496 1.39 -14.53 -30.69
N SER A 497 2.09 -13.45 -30.29
CA SER A 497 3.21 -12.92 -31.09
C SER A 497 4.36 -13.93 -31.20
N ILE A 498 4.61 -14.70 -30.14
CA ILE A 498 5.73 -15.66 -30.10
C ILE A 498 5.39 -16.97 -30.82
N GLU A 499 4.14 -17.42 -30.86
CA GLU A 499 3.72 -18.53 -31.72
C GLU A 499 3.99 -18.23 -33.21
N HIS A 500 3.66 -17.02 -33.69
CA HIS A 500 3.96 -16.64 -35.07
C HIS A 500 5.47 -16.48 -35.32
N TRP A 501 6.23 -16.04 -34.32
CA TRP A 501 7.69 -15.97 -34.39
C TRP A 501 8.33 -17.37 -34.44
N ILE A 502 7.89 -18.30 -33.60
CA ILE A 502 8.31 -19.72 -33.61
C ILE A 502 8.06 -20.35 -34.99
N LEU A 503 6.87 -20.14 -35.57
CA LEU A 503 6.50 -20.67 -36.88
C LEU A 503 7.31 -20.09 -38.06
N SER A 504 8.12 -19.06 -37.82
CA SER A 504 8.97 -18.41 -38.83
C SER A 504 10.48 -18.56 -38.55
N HIS A 505 10.89 -19.19 -37.44
CA HIS A 505 12.28 -19.28 -36.99
C HIS A 505 12.57 -20.70 -36.46
N THR A 506 13.29 -21.51 -37.23
CA THR A 506 13.49 -22.96 -36.97
C THR A 506 14.84 -23.32 -36.32
N GLU A 507 15.69 -22.35 -36.01
CA GLU A 507 17.01 -22.60 -35.42
C GLU A 507 16.96 -22.55 -33.89
N GLU A 508 17.42 -23.61 -33.22
CA GLU A 508 17.38 -23.75 -31.75
C GLU A 508 18.08 -22.58 -31.01
N PHE A 509 19.24 -22.14 -31.49
CA PHE A 509 19.97 -20.99 -30.93
C PHE A 509 19.14 -19.70 -30.93
N GLN A 510 18.24 -19.52 -31.90
CA GLN A 510 17.35 -18.36 -31.93
C GLN A 510 16.29 -18.45 -30.83
N HIS A 511 15.79 -19.66 -30.52
CA HIS A 511 14.83 -19.92 -29.43
C HIS A 511 15.49 -19.70 -28.07
N GLU A 512 16.70 -20.21 -27.84
CA GLU A 512 17.48 -19.93 -26.62
C GLU A 512 17.73 -18.42 -26.45
N SER A 513 18.11 -17.74 -27.53
CA SER A 513 18.26 -16.28 -27.55
C SER A 513 16.95 -15.56 -27.22
N MET A 514 15.78 -16.14 -27.50
CA MET A 514 14.48 -15.56 -27.14
C MET A 514 14.10 -15.85 -25.68
N LEU A 515 14.30 -17.09 -25.21
CA LEU A 515 14.11 -17.47 -23.80
C LEU A 515 14.91 -16.57 -22.86
N HIS A 516 16.18 -16.32 -23.16
CA HIS A 516 17.01 -15.45 -22.32
C HIS A 516 16.58 -13.96 -22.36
N LYS A 517 15.92 -13.50 -23.44
CA LYS A 517 15.32 -12.15 -23.51
C LYS A 517 14.04 -12.05 -22.66
N LEU A 518 13.23 -13.12 -22.62
CA LEU A 518 12.04 -13.24 -21.77
C LEU A 518 12.42 -13.36 -20.29
N GLU A 519 13.37 -14.24 -19.96
CA GLU A 519 13.86 -14.47 -18.61
C GLU A 519 14.41 -13.20 -17.96
N ARG A 520 15.17 -12.38 -18.71
CA ARG A 520 15.66 -11.07 -18.24
C ARG A 520 14.53 -10.08 -17.95
N ARG A 521 13.38 -10.17 -18.62
CA ARG A 521 12.19 -9.34 -18.37
C ARG A 521 11.38 -9.87 -17.18
N TRP A 522 11.16 -11.19 -17.15
CA TRP A 522 10.53 -11.90 -16.03
C TRP A 522 11.22 -11.55 -14.71
N ASN A 523 12.54 -11.70 -14.62
CA ASN A 523 13.33 -11.38 -13.42
C ASN A 523 13.23 -9.89 -13.00
N ARG A 524 13.04 -8.96 -13.93
CA ARG A 524 12.83 -7.53 -13.60
C ARG A 524 11.46 -7.30 -12.96
N ILE A 525 10.39 -7.82 -13.57
CA ILE A 525 9.01 -7.56 -13.15
C ILE A 525 8.65 -8.37 -11.89
N ASP A 526 9.12 -9.61 -11.80
CA ASP A 526 9.06 -10.41 -10.56
C ASP A 526 9.93 -9.78 -9.46
N GLY A 527 11.03 -9.11 -9.81
CA GLY A 527 11.79 -8.24 -8.89
C GLY A 527 10.96 -7.10 -8.31
N ILE A 528 10.09 -6.46 -9.12
CA ILE A 528 9.14 -5.43 -8.66
C ILE A 528 8.06 -6.06 -7.76
N LEU A 529 7.54 -7.25 -8.07
CA LEU A 529 6.57 -7.94 -7.20
C LEU A 529 7.16 -8.34 -5.84
N ARG A 530 8.40 -8.84 -5.81
CA ARG A 530 9.07 -9.29 -4.58
C ARG A 530 9.61 -8.13 -3.73
N SER A 531 9.82 -6.97 -4.34
CA SER A 531 10.31 -5.75 -3.69
C SER A 531 9.70 -4.50 -4.37
N PRO A 532 8.40 -4.21 -4.14
CA PRO A 532 7.75 -3.06 -4.73
C PRO A 532 8.37 -1.76 -4.21
N PRO A 533 8.47 -0.71 -5.05
CA PRO A 533 8.80 0.64 -4.58
C PRO A 533 7.86 1.09 -3.46
N SER A 534 8.33 1.95 -2.55
CA SER A 534 7.54 2.46 -1.43
C SER A 534 6.25 3.17 -1.83
N ASP A 535 6.20 3.65 -3.07
CA ASP A 535 5.19 4.54 -3.60
C ASP A 535 4.25 3.80 -4.59
N LEU A 536 4.47 2.49 -4.81
CA LEU A 536 3.64 1.66 -5.70
C LEU A 536 2.34 1.25 -4.99
N PRO A 537 1.15 1.58 -5.55
CA PRO A 537 -0.13 1.17 -4.97
C PRO A 537 -0.28 -0.35 -4.86
N THR A 538 -0.74 -0.84 -3.70
CA THR A 538 -1.00 -2.28 -3.49
C THR A 538 -2.11 -2.83 -4.39
N THR A 539 -2.96 -1.96 -4.94
CA THR A 539 -3.98 -2.27 -5.97
C THR A 539 -3.38 -2.84 -7.26
N LEU A 540 -2.09 -2.63 -7.53
CA LEU A 540 -1.42 -3.04 -8.77
C LEU A 540 -0.74 -4.41 -8.71
N LEU A 541 -0.61 -5.00 -7.52
CA LEU A 541 0.00 -6.31 -7.34
C LEU A 541 -0.71 -7.43 -8.15
N PRO A 542 -2.05 -7.48 -8.27
CA PRO A 542 -2.73 -8.48 -9.11
C PRO A 542 -2.42 -8.35 -10.60
N SER A 543 -2.41 -7.12 -11.14
CA SER A 543 -2.08 -6.88 -12.56
C SER A 543 -0.63 -7.25 -12.86
N LEU A 544 0.31 -6.92 -11.96
CA LEU A 544 1.72 -7.33 -12.05
C LEU A 544 1.89 -8.86 -11.96
N GLN A 545 1.11 -9.56 -11.15
CA GLN A 545 1.10 -11.03 -11.10
C GLN A 545 0.62 -11.65 -12.43
N GLN A 546 -0.41 -11.08 -13.06
CA GLN A 546 -0.89 -11.52 -14.37
C GLN A 546 0.14 -11.29 -15.49
N ILE A 547 0.87 -10.17 -15.46
CA ILE A 547 2.02 -9.90 -16.37
C ILE A 547 3.07 -11.02 -16.25
N VAL A 548 3.48 -11.33 -15.02
CA VAL A 548 4.50 -12.36 -14.75
C VAL A 548 4.03 -13.77 -15.15
N HIS A 549 2.73 -14.06 -15.01
CA HIS A 549 2.13 -15.30 -15.49
C HIS A 549 2.15 -15.41 -17.03
N ALA A 550 1.75 -14.36 -17.75
CA ALA A 550 1.72 -14.36 -19.22
C ALA A 550 3.12 -14.48 -19.84
N ILE A 551 4.14 -13.84 -19.25
CA ILE A 551 5.54 -14.01 -19.66
C ILE A 551 5.99 -15.46 -19.47
N ARG A 552 5.70 -16.06 -18.31
CA ARG A 552 6.06 -17.45 -18.02
C ARG A 552 5.37 -18.44 -18.97
N GLN A 553 4.06 -18.30 -19.17
CA GLN A 553 3.30 -19.11 -20.14
C GLN A 553 3.90 -19.03 -21.55
N THR A 554 4.50 -17.90 -21.92
CA THR A 554 5.19 -17.74 -23.21
C THR A 554 6.56 -18.42 -23.26
N GLN A 555 7.31 -18.43 -22.16
CA GLN A 555 8.54 -19.23 -22.02
C GLN A 555 8.23 -20.73 -22.11
N ASP A 556 7.19 -21.18 -21.42
CA ASP A 556 6.74 -22.57 -21.40
C ASP A 556 6.36 -23.06 -22.82
N ARG A 557 5.76 -22.20 -23.67
CA ARG A 557 5.47 -22.52 -25.09
C ARG A 557 6.73 -22.69 -25.95
N ILE A 558 7.78 -21.87 -25.76
CA ILE A 558 9.05 -22.05 -26.49
C ILE A 558 9.74 -23.35 -26.04
N LEU A 559 9.80 -23.60 -24.73
CA LEU A 559 10.37 -24.84 -24.18
C LEU A 559 9.64 -26.09 -24.69
N HIS A 560 8.30 -26.05 -24.74
CA HIS A 560 7.50 -27.14 -25.29
C HIS A 560 7.76 -27.36 -26.81
N LYS A 561 8.08 -26.31 -27.58
CA LYS A 561 8.47 -26.44 -28.98
C LYS A 561 9.87 -27.08 -29.11
N GLN A 562 10.86 -26.60 -28.36
CA GLN A 562 12.21 -27.21 -28.36
C GLN A 562 12.18 -28.68 -27.93
N LEU A 563 11.33 -29.05 -26.98
CA LEU A 563 11.11 -30.44 -26.58
C LEU A 563 10.46 -31.28 -27.70
N LEU A 564 9.47 -30.74 -28.43
CA LEU A 564 8.88 -31.40 -29.60
C LEU A 564 9.89 -31.60 -30.73
N ASP A 565 10.70 -30.58 -31.03
CA ASP A 565 11.68 -30.64 -32.12
C ASP A 565 12.75 -31.70 -31.85
N ARG A 566 13.32 -31.71 -30.64
CA ARG A 566 14.24 -32.78 -30.20
C ARG A 566 13.58 -34.17 -30.22
N TRP A 567 12.29 -34.28 -29.89
CA TRP A 567 11.54 -35.55 -30.00
C TRP A 567 11.33 -36.00 -31.45
N GLN A 568 11.27 -35.08 -32.40
CA GLN A 568 11.25 -35.42 -33.83
C GLN A 568 12.64 -35.86 -34.32
N ASP A 569 13.71 -35.17 -33.91
CA ASP A 569 15.09 -35.57 -34.22
C ASP A 569 15.43 -36.97 -33.67
N ASP A 570 15.00 -37.28 -32.43
CA ASP A 570 15.15 -38.61 -31.81
C ASP A 570 14.32 -39.71 -32.52
N LEU A 571 13.24 -39.35 -33.23
CA LEU A 571 12.42 -40.27 -34.01
C LEU A 571 12.92 -40.48 -35.46
N GLU A 572 13.70 -39.55 -36.00
CA GLU A 572 14.34 -39.69 -37.33
C GLU A 572 15.72 -40.37 -37.26
N GLN A 573 16.26 -40.61 -36.06
CA GLN A 573 17.42 -41.49 -35.84
C GLN A 573 17.06 -42.96 -36.23
N PRO A 574 17.72 -43.56 -37.24
CA PRO A 574 17.39 -44.93 -37.64
C PRO A 574 17.80 -45.93 -36.56
N LEU A 575 16.85 -46.78 -36.16
CA LEU A 575 17.04 -47.92 -35.25
C LEU A 575 18.13 -48.87 -35.77
N PHE A 576 19.38 -48.64 -35.36
CA PHE A 576 20.46 -49.60 -35.52
C PHE A 576 20.24 -50.77 -34.55
N LEU A 577 19.59 -51.81 -35.07
CA LEU A 577 19.51 -53.13 -34.47
C LEU A 577 20.92 -53.65 -34.13
N HIS A 578 21.20 -53.88 -32.85
CA HIS A 578 21.98 -55.05 -32.46
C HIS A 578 21.70 -55.57 -31.05
#